data_AF-A0A3A8TE27-F1
#
_entry.id   AF-A0A3A8TE27-F1
#
_cell.length_a   1.000
_cell.length_b   1.000
_cell.length_c   1.000
_cell.angle_alpha   90.00
_cell.angle_beta   90.00
_cell.angle_gamma   90.00
#
_symmetry.space_group_name_H-M   'P 1'
#
loop_
_entity.id
_entity.type
_entity.pdbx_description
1 polymer ?
#
loop_
_entity_poly.entity_id
_entity_poly.type
_entity_poly.pdbx_seq_one_letter_code
_entity_poly.pdbx_strand_id
1 'polypeptide(L)'
;MHPNPSRLLALVAGSALFVIPSLRPAQAAETCGPGDLYEDVQPAFTAAGFDQLQQMTLTPQKTLRSVNPFWTPTSVDSIVFPSDQNVTISFVYESAGASHALGYLYMSDLRARGYVNAQGDLVDANGNGITDLHEDLYNLAPPSGAQARPYIGVSPRCSQTFISRGFTYRQPDLALNPACASAFLTNRDMTDARPGRTSSAYNITVDVVGSTPPGAAGTGYSDNGLFTRIPNLLEPAHASNNHMGIGHLAFLLTDDDSDVATYQGLGAVADATDVNDGVPDYDVSAYDGHGLRRTLNPDPGITTYDRTVDLGVIPGGQEVVFFLVSAFEPIHNTDAGMVYPCLRRDADLKCTLHLKTPLNVFFSKAKWNLDQDFMGQNPVVSRNMGCDYRDACNAANPASSPYACTLAGTSQKLCGWLDDWTRERLAMMPYGNTSLPMAATTVAAPGNLVMPHAVLGSVGPASDRWLLAFEDLPGGGDRDFNDVVFMLRNWAPTSGRVRSTVLSPAAPSCAIQQVYIHKDDAQDPTCASPVAINYAVATDCRVCSAGTCIPNPTPTWHPVTFDWNRDAFLDVSGTRGHQLCWKADLTAGNGPCQATINNVDIGYESGPVNP
;
A
#
# COMPACT_ATOMS: atom_id res chain seq x y z
N MET A 1 8.67 -29.76 -37.29
CA MET A 1 8.19 -28.48 -37.82
C MET A 1 6.77 -28.25 -37.34
N HIS A 2 6.61 -27.49 -36.26
CA HIS A 2 5.36 -26.86 -35.82
C HIS A 2 5.77 -25.60 -35.05
N PRO A 3 5.32 -24.40 -35.44
CA PRO A 3 5.68 -23.18 -34.73
C PRO A 3 4.73 -22.91 -33.56
N ASN A 4 5.31 -22.29 -32.52
CA ASN A 4 4.73 -21.83 -31.26
C ASN A 4 3.50 -20.90 -31.43
N PRO A 5 2.58 -20.87 -30.45
CA PRO A 5 1.70 -19.73 -30.23
C PRO A 5 2.39 -18.70 -29.34
N SER A 6 2.71 -17.54 -29.92
CA SER A 6 3.19 -16.36 -29.22
C SER A 6 2.09 -15.77 -28.34
N ARG A 7 2.42 -15.52 -27.07
CA ARG A 7 1.60 -14.76 -26.11
C ARG A 7 1.48 -13.31 -26.58
N LEU A 8 0.26 -12.85 -26.86
CA LEU A 8 -0.03 -11.42 -27.01
C LEU A 8 -0.06 -10.78 -25.61
N LEU A 9 0.80 -9.77 -25.40
CA LEU A 9 0.58 -8.74 -24.40
C LEU A 9 -0.72 -8.00 -24.76
N ALA A 10 -1.70 -8.02 -23.87
CA ALA A 10 -2.82 -7.09 -23.93
C ALA A 10 -2.36 -5.75 -23.33
N LEU A 11 -1.90 -4.83 -24.18
CA LEU A 11 -1.94 -3.41 -23.85
C LEU A 11 -3.42 -3.03 -23.69
N VAL A 12 -3.84 -2.66 -22.49
CA VAL A 12 -5.09 -1.92 -22.30
C VAL A 12 -4.82 -0.50 -22.80
N ALA A 13 -4.89 -0.33 -24.12
CA ALA A 13 -4.98 0.97 -24.73
C ALA A 13 -6.33 1.58 -24.33
N GLY A 14 -6.30 2.73 -23.66
CA GLY A 14 -7.48 3.54 -23.37
C GLY A 14 -8.30 3.70 -24.64
N SER A 15 -9.44 3.03 -24.67
CA SER A 15 -10.34 3.07 -25.82
C SER A 15 -10.95 4.46 -25.87
N ALA A 16 -10.46 5.30 -26.77
CA ALA A 16 -11.20 6.45 -27.24
C ALA A 16 -12.48 5.93 -27.90
N LEU A 17 -13.58 5.89 -27.14
CA LEU A 17 -14.90 5.69 -27.71
C LEU A 17 -15.20 6.91 -28.60
N PHE A 18 -15.01 6.76 -29.91
CA PHE A 18 -15.61 7.66 -30.88
C PHE A 18 -17.12 7.39 -30.89
N VAL A 19 -17.85 8.16 -30.08
CA VAL A 19 -19.31 8.21 -30.13
C VAL A 19 -19.69 8.82 -31.47
N ILE A 20 -20.33 8.04 -32.34
CA ILE A 20 -20.93 8.54 -33.58
C ILE A 20 -22.14 9.39 -33.17
N PRO A 21 -22.18 10.70 -33.48
CA PRO A 21 -23.28 11.55 -33.06
C PRO A 21 -24.57 11.15 -33.78
N SER A 22 -25.65 10.99 -33.02
CA SER A 22 -26.99 10.86 -33.57
C SER A 22 -27.42 12.19 -34.18
N LEU A 23 -27.77 12.19 -35.46
CA LEU A 23 -28.30 13.35 -36.19
C LEU A 23 -29.70 13.67 -35.67
N ARG A 24 -29.83 14.70 -34.83
CA ARG A 24 -31.13 15.35 -34.58
C ARG A 24 -31.36 16.42 -35.66
N PRO A 25 -32.55 16.48 -36.30
CA PRO A 25 -32.89 17.62 -37.15
C PRO A 25 -33.03 18.87 -36.28
N ALA A 26 -32.22 19.89 -36.57
CA ALA A 26 -32.32 21.21 -35.95
C ALA A 26 -33.42 22.01 -36.65
N GLN A 27 -34.53 22.29 -35.97
CA GLN A 27 -35.38 23.41 -36.35
C GLN A 27 -34.70 24.69 -35.83
N ALA A 28 -34.26 25.56 -36.74
CA ALA A 28 -33.76 26.88 -36.38
C ALA A 28 -34.94 27.76 -35.95
N ALA A 29 -34.81 28.46 -34.82
CA ALA A 29 -35.80 29.45 -34.42
C ALA A 29 -35.67 30.70 -35.30
N GLU A 30 -36.77 31.20 -35.87
CA GLU A 30 -36.81 32.40 -36.73
C GLU A 30 -36.78 33.72 -35.94
N THR A 31 -36.97 33.69 -34.61
CA THR A 31 -36.98 34.88 -33.74
C THR A 31 -36.06 34.69 -32.53
N CYS A 32 -35.29 35.73 -32.18
CA CYS A 32 -34.48 35.74 -30.97
C CYS A 32 -35.39 35.85 -29.75
N GLY A 33 -35.65 34.73 -29.08
CA GLY A 33 -36.21 34.76 -27.72
C GLY A 33 -35.17 35.41 -26.80
N PRO A 34 -35.58 36.27 -25.86
CA PRO A 34 -34.64 36.99 -25.00
C PRO A 34 -33.77 36.06 -24.16
N GLY A 35 -34.15 34.79 -23.98
CA GLY A 35 -33.57 33.92 -22.97
C GLY A 35 -33.99 34.38 -21.57
N ASP A 36 -33.70 33.56 -20.56
CA ASP A 36 -33.87 33.93 -19.15
C ASP A 36 -32.58 33.56 -18.43
N LEU A 37 -31.96 34.53 -17.77
CA LEU A 37 -30.75 34.32 -16.98
C LEU A 37 -31.01 33.40 -15.79
N TYR A 38 -32.25 33.22 -15.35
CA TYR A 38 -32.60 32.39 -14.20
C TYR A 38 -33.23 31.05 -14.57
N GLU A 39 -33.49 30.79 -15.86
CA GLU A 39 -33.91 29.47 -16.34
C GLU A 39 -32.69 28.61 -16.63
N ASP A 40 -32.53 27.52 -15.87
CA ASP A 40 -31.44 26.57 -16.10
C ASP A 40 -31.65 25.76 -17.40
N VAL A 41 -30.71 25.92 -18.33
CA VAL A 41 -30.66 25.17 -19.58
C VAL A 41 -29.68 23.99 -19.55
N GLN A 42 -28.97 23.76 -18.44
CA GLN A 42 -28.10 22.60 -18.28
C GLN A 42 -28.96 21.36 -17.95
N PRO A 43 -29.01 20.34 -18.84
CA PRO A 43 -29.68 19.09 -18.49
C PRO A 43 -28.90 18.33 -17.42
N ALA A 44 -29.55 17.38 -16.74
CA ALA A 44 -28.88 16.48 -15.82
C ALA A 44 -27.64 15.82 -16.45
N PHE A 45 -26.56 15.70 -15.67
CA PHE A 45 -25.30 15.14 -16.16
C PHE A 45 -25.48 13.69 -16.62
N THR A 46 -25.22 13.49 -17.90
CA THR A 46 -25.22 12.19 -18.57
C THR A 46 -24.07 12.16 -19.57
N ALA A 47 -23.62 10.97 -20.00
CA ALA A 47 -22.52 10.87 -20.96
C ALA A 47 -22.79 11.63 -22.27
N ALA A 48 -24.06 11.69 -22.71
CA ALA A 48 -24.48 12.44 -23.90
C ALA A 48 -24.53 13.96 -23.71
N GLY A 49 -24.48 14.46 -22.46
CA GLY A 49 -24.50 15.89 -22.15
C GLY A 49 -23.16 16.58 -22.35
N PHE A 50 -22.08 15.84 -22.64
CA PHE A 50 -20.73 16.36 -22.72
C PHE A 50 -20.07 16.06 -24.07
N ASP A 51 -19.45 17.08 -24.67
CA ASP A 51 -18.59 16.92 -25.85
C ASP A 51 -17.19 16.43 -25.44
N GLN A 52 -16.79 16.61 -24.17
CA GLN A 52 -15.52 16.15 -23.64
C GLN A 52 -15.64 15.71 -22.17
N LEU A 53 -15.15 14.51 -21.88
CA LEU A 53 -14.88 13.99 -20.53
C LEU A 53 -13.46 13.39 -20.53
N GLN A 54 -12.46 14.19 -20.16
CA GLN A 54 -11.07 13.78 -20.11
C GLN A 54 -10.64 13.60 -18.67
N GLN A 55 -10.27 12.36 -18.29
CA GLN A 55 -9.96 12.01 -16.90
C GLN A 55 -11.07 12.43 -15.92
N MET A 56 -12.31 12.35 -16.39
CA MET A 56 -13.53 12.64 -15.64
C MET A 56 -14.41 11.42 -15.68
N THR A 57 -15.06 11.11 -14.55
CA THR A 57 -16.08 10.07 -14.48
C THR A 57 -17.42 10.67 -14.07
N LEU A 58 -18.50 10.10 -14.60
CA LEU A 58 -19.86 10.34 -14.15
C LEU A 58 -20.17 9.36 -13.03
N THR A 59 -20.47 9.86 -11.84
CA THR A 59 -20.83 9.02 -10.70
C THR A 59 -22.25 8.46 -10.87
N PRO A 60 -22.62 7.38 -10.15
CA PRO A 60 -24.01 6.91 -10.09
C PRO A 60 -25.01 7.98 -9.63
N GLN A 61 -24.56 8.95 -8.86
CA GLN A 61 -25.34 10.11 -8.39
C GLN A 61 -25.48 11.21 -9.44
N LYS A 62 -24.98 10.99 -10.67
CA LYS A 62 -24.96 11.99 -11.76
C LYS A 62 -24.15 13.23 -11.42
N THR A 63 -23.05 13.07 -10.70
CA THR A 63 -22.06 14.11 -10.44
C THR A 63 -20.79 13.84 -11.26
N LEU A 64 -19.91 14.83 -11.35
CA LEU A 64 -18.63 14.72 -12.07
C LEU A 64 -17.45 14.76 -11.11
N ARG A 65 -16.49 13.85 -11.29
CA ARG A 65 -15.27 13.76 -10.47
C ARG A 65 -14.07 13.38 -11.33
N SER A 66 -12.86 13.81 -10.99
CA SER A 66 -11.67 13.34 -11.68
C SER A 66 -11.45 11.84 -11.47
N VAL A 67 -10.85 11.17 -12.46
CA VAL A 67 -10.48 9.76 -12.34
C VAL A 67 -9.22 9.67 -11.49
N ASN A 68 -9.20 8.75 -10.53
CA ASN A 68 -8.00 8.41 -9.77
C ASN A 68 -7.63 6.95 -10.08
N PRO A 69 -6.81 6.71 -11.13
CA PRO A 69 -6.39 5.36 -11.47
C PRO A 69 -5.65 4.73 -10.29
N PHE A 70 -6.06 3.54 -9.91
CA PHE A 70 -5.39 2.74 -8.89
C PHE A 70 -4.75 1.51 -9.51
N TRP A 71 -3.92 0.85 -8.72
CA TRP A 71 -3.23 -0.36 -9.11
C TRP A 71 -3.26 -1.35 -7.95
N THR A 72 -3.56 -2.61 -8.23
CA THR A 72 -3.52 -3.70 -7.26
C THR A 72 -2.36 -4.63 -7.61
N PRO A 73 -1.46 -4.97 -6.67
CA PRO A 73 -0.44 -5.97 -6.91
C PRO A 73 -1.06 -7.34 -7.22
N THR A 74 -0.34 -8.17 -7.95
CA THR A 74 -0.71 -9.57 -8.22
C THR A 74 0.14 -10.56 -7.43
N SER A 75 1.15 -10.07 -6.72
CA SER A 75 2.08 -10.86 -5.91
C SER A 75 2.63 -10.01 -4.79
N VAL A 76 2.80 -10.60 -3.60
CA VAL A 76 3.46 -9.99 -2.46
C VAL A 76 4.99 -9.97 -2.61
N ASP A 77 5.55 -10.85 -3.44
CA ASP A 77 7.00 -10.96 -3.68
C ASP A 77 7.56 -9.86 -4.60
N SER A 78 6.71 -9.11 -5.29
CA SER A 78 7.10 -8.13 -6.31
C SER A 78 6.03 -7.04 -6.46
N ILE A 79 6.08 -6.04 -5.57
CA ILE A 79 5.14 -4.92 -5.55
C ILE A 79 5.78 -3.74 -6.29
N VAL A 80 5.46 -3.60 -7.58
CA VAL A 80 6.01 -2.53 -8.45
C VAL A 80 4.89 -1.61 -8.90
N PHE A 81 4.95 -0.35 -8.45
CA PHE A 81 3.95 0.64 -8.85
C PHE A 81 4.14 1.03 -10.33
N PRO A 82 3.11 0.99 -11.19
CA PRO A 82 3.25 1.24 -12.63
C PRO A 82 3.39 2.72 -12.99
N SER A 83 3.02 3.60 -12.07
CA SER A 83 3.10 5.07 -12.18
C SER A 83 3.30 5.65 -10.79
N ASP A 84 3.49 6.96 -10.70
CA ASP A 84 3.44 7.66 -9.42
C ASP A 84 2.06 7.44 -8.78
N GLN A 85 2.05 6.99 -7.52
CA GLN A 85 0.85 6.63 -6.79
C GLN A 85 0.98 7.15 -5.35
N ASN A 86 -0.03 7.86 -4.86
CA ASN A 86 -0.17 8.09 -3.43
C ASN A 86 -0.54 6.77 -2.77
N VAL A 87 0.07 6.47 -1.63
CA VAL A 87 -0.18 5.24 -0.91
C VAL A 87 -0.45 5.54 0.56
N THR A 88 -1.53 5.00 1.08
CA THR A 88 -1.82 4.99 2.51
C THR A 88 -1.89 3.55 3.01
N ILE A 89 -1.51 3.33 4.24
CA ILE A 89 -1.62 2.04 4.92
C ILE A 89 -2.37 2.21 6.22
N SER A 90 -3.38 1.37 6.43
CA SER A 90 -4.17 1.32 7.65
C SER A 90 -3.87 0.03 8.39
N PHE A 91 -3.58 0.13 9.68
CA PHE A 91 -3.65 -1.02 10.57
C PHE A 91 -5.08 -1.54 10.58
N VAL A 92 -5.25 -2.86 10.50
CA VAL A 92 -6.57 -3.51 10.50
C VAL A 92 -6.74 -4.31 11.77
N TYR A 93 -5.77 -5.17 12.08
CA TYR A 93 -5.90 -6.16 13.13
C TYR A 93 -4.54 -6.72 13.52
N GLU A 94 -4.43 -7.10 14.79
CA GLU A 94 -3.36 -7.88 15.38
C GLU A 94 -3.97 -8.96 16.28
N SER A 95 -3.39 -10.16 16.27
CA SER A 95 -3.82 -11.34 17.06
C SER A 95 -2.65 -12.20 17.51
N ALA A 96 -1.51 -11.59 17.75
CA ALA A 96 -0.28 -12.30 18.01
C ALA A 96 0.17 -12.10 19.46
N GLY A 97 0.92 -13.08 19.96
CA GLY A 97 1.53 -12.99 21.29
C GLY A 97 2.85 -12.21 21.29
N ALA A 98 3.10 -11.37 20.29
CA ALA A 98 4.39 -10.74 20.00
C ALA A 98 4.21 -9.24 19.76
N SER A 99 5.29 -8.47 19.82
CA SER A 99 5.23 -7.05 19.43
C SER A 99 5.89 -6.81 18.09
N HIS A 100 5.25 -6.04 17.22
CA HIS A 100 5.74 -5.85 15.85
C HIS A 100 5.90 -4.39 15.45
N ALA A 101 6.82 -4.16 14.52
CA ALA A 101 6.92 -2.92 13.78
C ALA A 101 6.85 -3.23 12.27
N LEU A 102 6.14 -2.40 11.52
CA LEU A 102 6.01 -2.53 10.06
C LEU A 102 6.78 -1.41 9.36
N GLY A 103 7.60 -1.79 8.39
CA GLY A 103 8.22 -0.84 7.48
C GLY A 103 8.31 -1.35 6.05
N TYR A 104 8.96 -0.56 5.22
CA TYR A 104 9.23 -0.89 3.83
C TYR A 104 10.59 -0.36 3.38
N LEU A 105 11.11 -1.01 2.34
CA LEU A 105 12.35 -0.68 1.66
C LEU A 105 12.07 -0.45 0.19
N TYR A 106 12.92 0.39 -0.41
CA TYR A 106 12.97 0.58 -1.83
C TYR A 106 14.03 -0.32 -2.47
N MET A 107 13.64 -1.09 -3.49
CA MET A 107 14.56 -1.97 -4.23
C MET A 107 15.72 -1.18 -4.86
N SER A 108 15.49 0.08 -5.25
CA SER A 108 16.53 0.98 -5.75
C SER A 108 17.65 1.19 -4.73
N ASP A 109 17.32 1.36 -3.45
CA ASP A 109 18.28 1.66 -2.40
C ASP A 109 19.07 0.42 -2.02
N LEU A 110 18.41 -0.74 -2.02
CA LEU A 110 19.05 -2.04 -1.85
C LEU A 110 20.07 -2.32 -2.97
N ARG A 111 19.72 -2.03 -4.22
CA ARG A 111 20.64 -2.12 -5.36
C ARG A 111 21.80 -1.15 -5.24
N ALA A 112 21.52 0.10 -4.85
CA ALA A 112 22.55 1.13 -4.69
C ALA A 112 23.57 0.77 -3.59
N ARG A 113 23.11 0.09 -2.53
CA ARG A 113 23.96 -0.43 -1.45
C ARG A 113 24.63 -1.78 -1.77
N GLY A 114 24.30 -2.40 -2.90
CA GLY A 114 24.88 -3.67 -3.34
C GLY A 114 24.31 -4.91 -2.65
N TYR A 115 23.21 -4.80 -1.91
CA TYR A 115 22.59 -5.93 -1.22
C TYR A 115 21.92 -6.93 -2.17
N VAL A 116 21.51 -6.46 -3.35
CA VAL A 116 20.80 -7.25 -4.35
C VAL A 116 21.39 -7.03 -5.74
N ASN A 117 21.35 -8.06 -6.56
CA ASN A 117 21.76 -7.99 -7.96
C ASN A 117 20.66 -7.37 -8.85
N ALA A 118 20.91 -7.31 -10.16
CA ALA A 118 19.94 -6.80 -11.13
C ALA A 118 18.64 -7.61 -11.22
N GLN A 119 18.68 -8.90 -10.83
CA GLN A 119 17.53 -9.80 -10.78
C GLN A 119 16.74 -9.67 -9.46
N GLY A 120 17.26 -8.96 -8.46
CA GLY A 120 16.65 -8.84 -7.14
C GLY A 120 17.00 -10.00 -6.19
N ASP A 121 18.00 -10.81 -6.51
CA ASP A 121 18.53 -11.83 -5.61
C ASP A 121 19.55 -11.20 -4.65
N LEU A 122 19.57 -11.68 -3.41
CA LEU A 122 20.54 -11.26 -2.39
C LEU A 122 21.97 -11.63 -2.80
N VAL A 123 22.91 -10.75 -2.46
CA VAL A 123 24.33 -10.89 -2.79
C VAL A 123 25.13 -11.25 -1.52
N ASP A 124 26.09 -12.16 -1.65
CA ASP A 124 27.16 -12.40 -0.69
C ASP A 124 28.48 -12.03 -1.38
N ALA A 125 28.86 -10.74 -1.29
CA ALA A 125 29.97 -10.20 -2.06
C ALA A 125 31.33 -10.58 -1.44
N ASN A 126 31.36 -10.83 -0.13
CA ASN A 126 32.57 -11.17 0.61
C ASN A 126 32.79 -12.69 0.73
N GLY A 127 31.84 -13.51 0.27
CA GLY A 127 31.94 -14.96 0.16
C GLY A 127 32.05 -15.68 1.49
N ASN A 128 31.43 -15.14 2.56
CA ASN A 128 31.49 -15.75 3.89
C ASN A 128 30.30 -16.69 4.19
N GLY A 129 29.35 -16.77 3.26
CA GLY A 129 28.17 -17.62 3.28
C GLY A 129 26.93 -16.98 3.92
N ILE A 130 27.01 -15.74 4.37
CA ILE A 130 25.89 -14.92 4.83
C ILE A 130 25.67 -13.82 3.80
N THR A 131 24.43 -13.57 3.39
CA THR A 131 24.20 -12.49 2.42
C THR A 131 24.48 -11.13 3.06
N ASP A 132 25.01 -10.19 2.27
CA ASP A 132 25.40 -8.86 2.68
C ASP A 132 24.25 -8.12 3.41
N LEU A 133 23.00 -8.33 2.97
CA LEU A 133 21.82 -7.76 3.62
C LEU A 133 21.68 -8.31 5.04
N HIS A 134 21.73 -9.64 5.19
CA HIS A 134 21.58 -10.31 6.48
C HIS A 134 22.75 -10.02 7.42
N GLU A 135 23.95 -9.83 6.87
CA GLU A 135 25.10 -9.37 7.65
C GLU A 135 24.86 -7.99 8.24
N ASP A 136 24.41 -7.04 7.42
CA ASP A 136 24.23 -5.65 7.81
C ASP A 136 22.97 -5.42 8.65
N LEU A 137 21.93 -6.25 8.51
CA LEU A 137 20.76 -6.27 9.41
C LEU A 137 21.16 -6.57 10.85
N TYR A 138 22.11 -7.47 11.08
CA TYR A 138 22.51 -7.91 12.42
C TYR A 138 23.95 -7.53 12.78
N ASN A 139 24.59 -6.68 11.97
CA ASN A 139 25.98 -6.26 12.12
C ASN A 139 26.97 -7.43 12.36
N LEU A 140 26.79 -8.54 11.63
CA LEU A 140 27.54 -9.79 11.80
C LEU A 140 28.95 -9.75 11.19
N ALA A 141 29.14 -8.89 10.18
CA ALA A 141 30.34 -8.92 9.35
C ALA A 141 31.64 -8.87 10.17
N PRO A 142 32.73 -9.48 9.67
CA PRO A 142 34.01 -9.45 10.33
C PRO A 142 34.43 -8.02 10.72
N PRO A 143 34.98 -7.81 11.94
CA PRO A 143 35.33 -6.47 12.40
C PRO A 143 36.51 -5.85 11.65
N SER A 144 37.26 -6.66 10.89
CA SER A 144 38.41 -6.25 10.08
C SER A 144 38.76 -7.33 9.06
N GLY A 145 39.63 -7.00 8.09
CA GLY A 145 40.10 -7.93 7.06
C GLY A 145 39.35 -7.81 5.73
N ALA A 146 39.69 -8.68 4.77
CA ALA A 146 39.19 -8.60 3.39
C ALA A 146 37.68 -8.85 3.25
N GLN A 147 37.05 -9.47 4.26
CA GLN A 147 35.63 -9.78 4.28
C GLN A 147 34.83 -8.87 5.21
N ALA A 148 35.49 -7.89 5.84
CA ALA A 148 34.80 -6.95 6.70
C ALA A 148 33.85 -6.07 5.90
N ARG A 149 32.74 -5.69 6.54
CA ARG A 149 31.82 -4.67 6.06
C ARG A 149 31.77 -3.51 7.05
N PRO A 150 31.40 -2.30 6.61
CA PRO A 150 31.12 -1.21 7.53
C PRO A 150 30.07 -1.62 8.56
N TYR A 151 30.29 -1.29 9.83
CA TYR A 151 29.23 -1.39 10.84
C TYR A 151 28.10 -0.44 10.47
N ILE A 152 26.84 -0.89 10.55
CA ILE A 152 25.63 -0.09 10.37
C ILE A 152 25.19 0.46 11.73
N GLY A 153 25.38 1.76 11.91
CA GLY A 153 25.19 2.51 13.15
C GLY A 153 26.41 3.37 13.51
N VAL A 154 26.35 4.08 14.65
CA VAL A 154 27.47 4.94 15.11
C VAL A 154 28.63 4.11 15.66
N SER A 155 28.33 3.14 16.53
CA SER A 155 29.30 2.23 17.11
C SER A 155 28.60 1.02 17.72
N PRO A 156 29.22 -0.17 17.73
CA PRO A 156 28.65 -1.35 18.37
C PRO A 156 28.49 -1.15 19.87
N ARG A 157 27.37 -1.63 20.43
CA ARG A 157 27.13 -1.71 21.88
C ARG A 157 28.04 -2.75 22.51
N CYS A 158 28.18 -3.91 21.86
CA CYS A 158 28.97 -5.02 22.34
C CYS A 158 30.19 -5.28 21.44
N SER A 159 31.32 -5.63 22.04
CA SER A 159 32.58 -5.91 21.32
C SER A 159 32.84 -7.40 21.10
N GLN A 160 31.86 -8.26 21.41
CA GLN A 160 32.02 -9.70 21.34
C GLN A 160 32.16 -10.17 19.89
N THR A 161 33.05 -11.13 19.68
CA THR A 161 33.27 -11.79 18.39
C THR A 161 33.16 -13.30 18.57
N PHE A 162 33.05 -14.02 17.46
CA PHE A 162 33.08 -15.48 17.45
C PHE A 162 33.66 -16.00 16.15
N ILE A 163 34.09 -17.27 16.15
CA ILE A 163 34.64 -17.93 14.96
C ILE A 163 33.70 -19.05 14.55
N SER A 164 33.23 -19.04 13.30
CA SER A 164 32.42 -20.12 12.72
C SER A 164 32.87 -20.43 11.30
N ARG A 165 33.24 -21.70 11.07
CA ARG A 165 33.82 -22.21 9.81
C ARG A 165 35.00 -21.38 9.27
N GLY A 166 35.88 -20.92 10.16
CA GLY A 166 37.12 -20.23 9.79
C GLY A 166 36.98 -18.72 9.58
N PHE A 167 35.78 -18.16 9.72
CA PHE A 167 35.53 -16.73 9.66
C PHE A 167 35.27 -16.16 11.07
N THR A 168 35.81 -14.97 11.33
CA THR A 168 35.60 -14.23 12.58
C THR A 168 34.48 -13.21 12.38
N TYR A 169 33.38 -13.36 13.12
CA TYR A 169 32.20 -12.50 13.06
C TYR A 169 32.03 -11.68 14.33
N ARG A 170 31.23 -10.61 14.26
CA ARG A 170 30.71 -9.91 15.44
C ARG A 170 29.47 -10.63 15.95
N GLN A 171 29.28 -10.70 17.27
CA GLN A 171 28.02 -11.16 17.83
C GLN A 171 26.98 -10.02 17.74
N PRO A 172 25.77 -10.25 17.21
CA PRO A 172 24.79 -9.19 16.99
C PRO A 172 24.34 -8.51 18.27
N ASP A 173 24.40 -7.18 18.33
CA ASP A 173 23.93 -6.43 19.49
C ASP A 173 22.43 -6.66 19.78
N LEU A 174 21.64 -6.89 18.72
CA LEU A 174 20.22 -7.25 18.75
C LEU A 174 19.95 -8.67 19.27
N ALA A 175 20.98 -9.50 19.41
CA ALA A 175 20.88 -10.87 19.93
C ALA A 175 21.64 -11.04 21.26
N LEU A 176 22.11 -9.95 21.88
CA LEU A 176 22.89 -9.98 23.11
C LEU A 176 22.17 -9.28 24.26
N ASN A 177 22.28 -9.86 25.45
CA ASN A 177 21.74 -9.28 26.68
C ASN A 177 22.42 -7.93 27.07
N PRO A 178 21.91 -7.22 28.10
CA PRO A 178 22.46 -5.92 28.53
C PRO A 178 23.94 -5.98 28.95
N ALA A 179 24.39 -7.13 29.46
CA ALA A 179 25.76 -7.33 29.93
C ALA A 179 26.76 -7.60 28.79
N CYS A 180 26.31 -7.68 27.53
CA CYS A 180 27.13 -8.07 26.39
C CYS A 180 27.89 -9.39 26.63
N ALA A 181 27.27 -10.33 27.34
CA ALA A 181 27.87 -11.64 27.58
C ALA A 181 27.97 -12.40 26.25
N SER A 182 29.09 -13.09 26.01
CA SER A 182 29.22 -13.93 24.82
C SER A 182 28.11 -14.99 24.79
N ALA A 183 27.42 -15.07 23.65
CA ALA A 183 26.28 -15.95 23.42
C ALA A 183 26.51 -16.85 22.19
N PHE A 184 27.77 -17.15 21.86
CA PHE A 184 28.10 -18.11 20.80
C PHE A 184 28.27 -19.52 21.36
N LEU A 185 27.59 -20.48 20.73
CA LEU A 185 27.66 -21.90 21.05
C LEU A 185 28.02 -22.68 19.78
N THR A 186 29.10 -23.45 19.84
CA THR A 186 29.53 -24.31 18.73
C THR A 186 29.08 -25.75 18.92
N ASN A 187 28.92 -26.48 17.82
CA ASN A 187 28.59 -27.91 17.80
C ASN A 187 27.35 -28.30 18.61
N ARG A 188 26.30 -27.48 18.53
CA ARG A 188 24.99 -27.77 19.12
C ARG A 188 24.31 -28.88 18.33
N ASP A 189 23.76 -29.84 19.06
CA ASP A 189 22.86 -30.85 18.51
C ASP A 189 21.44 -30.27 18.46
N MET A 190 20.88 -30.14 17.27
CA MET A 190 19.59 -29.46 17.05
C MET A 190 18.85 -30.07 15.86
N THR A 191 17.52 -30.06 15.89
CA THR A 191 16.67 -30.58 14.81
C THR A 191 17.00 -29.91 13.48
N ASP A 192 17.10 -30.70 12.42
CA ASP A 192 17.30 -30.18 11.06
C ASP A 192 15.98 -29.62 10.53
N ALA A 193 15.92 -28.30 10.31
CA ALA A 193 14.70 -27.61 9.87
C ALA A 193 14.38 -27.75 8.37
N ARG A 194 14.96 -28.74 7.67
CA ARG A 194 14.57 -29.08 6.29
C ARG A 194 13.29 -29.94 6.27
N PRO A 195 12.49 -29.90 5.17
CA PRO A 195 11.24 -30.64 5.09
C PRO A 195 11.29 -32.10 5.51
N GLY A 196 10.32 -32.51 6.33
CA GLY A 196 10.11 -33.89 6.75
C GLY A 196 11.03 -34.37 7.88
N ARG A 197 11.76 -33.46 8.55
CA ARG A 197 12.74 -33.77 9.60
C ARG A 197 12.32 -33.27 10.99
N THR A 198 11.06 -33.47 11.35
CA THR A 198 10.42 -32.88 12.55
C THR A 198 10.72 -33.63 13.85
N SER A 199 11.84 -34.35 13.96
CA SER A 199 12.15 -35.10 15.18
C SER A 199 13.64 -35.14 15.47
N SER A 200 13.97 -35.43 16.73
CA SER A 200 15.36 -35.50 17.19
C SER A 200 16.20 -36.59 16.49
N ALA A 201 15.56 -37.54 15.82
CA ALA A 201 16.23 -38.54 14.99
C ALA A 201 16.99 -37.92 13.79
N TYR A 202 16.63 -36.69 13.41
CA TYR A 202 17.25 -35.93 12.32
C TYR A 202 18.14 -34.79 12.81
N ASN A 203 18.52 -34.81 14.10
CA ASN A 203 19.40 -33.79 14.63
C ASN A 203 20.71 -33.68 13.84
N ILE A 204 21.19 -32.44 13.76
CA ILE A 204 22.42 -32.06 13.10
C ILE A 204 23.29 -31.24 14.04
N THR A 205 24.60 -31.36 13.86
CA THR A 205 25.58 -30.48 14.51
C THR A 205 25.65 -29.14 13.79
N VAL A 206 25.41 -28.05 14.52
CA VAL A 206 25.35 -26.67 14.02
C VAL A 206 25.96 -25.67 15.02
N ASP A 207 26.33 -24.49 14.54
CA ASP A 207 26.69 -23.36 15.40
C ASP A 207 25.45 -22.48 15.66
N VAL A 208 25.40 -21.82 16.81
CA VAL A 208 24.32 -20.91 17.21
C VAL A 208 24.92 -19.65 17.82
N VAL A 209 24.47 -18.47 17.42
CA VAL A 209 24.85 -17.19 18.03
C VAL A 209 23.60 -16.45 18.55
N GLY A 210 23.69 -15.94 19.77
CA GLY A 210 22.66 -15.09 20.39
C GLY A 210 22.00 -15.71 21.62
N SER A 211 21.15 -14.93 22.29
CA SER A 211 20.56 -15.28 23.58
C SER A 211 19.04 -15.05 23.65
N THR A 212 18.43 -15.61 24.70
CA THR A 212 17.01 -15.37 25.04
C THR A 212 16.92 -14.26 26.09
N PRO A 213 16.02 -13.28 25.94
CA PRO A 213 15.70 -12.33 27.00
C PRO A 213 15.09 -13.07 28.22
N PRO A 214 15.67 -12.94 29.43
CA PRO A 214 15.15 -13.63 30.63
C PRO A 214 13.92 -12.92 31.25
N GLY A 215 13.37 -11.90 30.58
CA GLY A 215 12.41 -10.92 31.09
C GLY A 215 12.64 -9.56 30.42
N ALA A 216 12.27 -8.47 31.10
CA ALA A 216 12.41 -7.10 30.57
C ALA A 216 13.83 -6.84 30.03
N ALA A 217 13.90 -6.52 28.73
CA ALA A 217 15.16 -6.49 27.99
C ALA A 217 16.13 -5.37 28.39
N GLY A 218 15.66 -4.32 29.07
CA GLY A 218 16.48 -3.17 29.46
C GLY A 218 17.23 -2.57 28.27
N THR A 219 18.55 -2.42 28.38
CA THR A 219 19.41 -1.93 27.27
C THR A 219 19.98 -3.03 26.37
N GLY A 220 19.68 -4.30 26.65
CA GLY A 220 20.09 -5.44 25.80
C GLY A 220 19.21 -5.56 24.58
N TYR A 221 19.60 -6.37 23.59
CA TYR A 221 18.84 -6.58 22.35
C TYR A 221 18.59 -5.28 21.57
N SER A 222 19.62 -4.45 21.51
CA SER A 222 19.62 -3.12 20.87
C SER A 222 20.99 -2.82 20.28
N ASP A 223 21.02 -2.22 19.09
CA ASP A 223 22.20 -1.78 18.35
C ASP A 223 22.43 -0.24 18.41
N ASN A 224 21.80 0.42 19.40
CA ASN A 224 21.88 1.87 19.67
C ASN A 224 21.41 2.78 18.52
N GLY A 225 20.44 2.31 17.74
CA GLY A 225 19.80 3.09 16.69
C GLY A 225 18.86 4.20 17.16
N LEU A 226 18.11 4.73 16.20
CA LEU A 226 16.97 5.61 16.47
C LEU A 226 15.89 4.88 17.30
N PHE A 227 15.67 3.61 17.01
CA PHE A 227 14.68 2.75 17.64
C PHE A 227 15.36 1.51 18.23
N THR A 228 15.28 1.38 19.54
CA THR A 228 16.03 0.39 20.34
C THR A 228 15.88 -1.06 19.85
N ARG A 229 14.80 -1.41 19.14
CA ARG A 229 14.38 -2.77 18.78
C ARG A 229 14.24 -3.00 17.28
N ILE A 230 14.64 -2.03 16.47
CA ILE A 230 14.62 -2.14 15.02
C ILE A 230 16.08 -2.13 14.55
N PRO A 231 16.50 -3.05 13.66
CA PRO A 231 17.82 -2.98 13.07
C PRO A 231 18.14 -1.61 12.49
N ASN A 232 19.31 -1.05 12.80
CA ASN A 232 19.79 0.24 12.28
C ASN A 232 19.62 0.39 10.76
N LEU A 233 19.79 -0.71 10.00
CA LEU A 233 19.62 -0.72 8.55
C LEU A 233 18.18 -0.45 8.10
N LEU A 234 17.20 -0.92 8.87
CA LEU A 234 15.76 -0.82 8.59
C LEU A 234 15.13 0.46 9.15
N GLU A 235 15.88 1.23 9.93
CA GLU A 235 15.48 2.56 10.35
C GLU A 235 15.58 3.57 9.20
N PRO A 236 14.88 4.73 9.30
CA PRO A 236 15.18 5.87 8.44
C PRO A 236 16.61 6.37 8.68
N ALA A 237 17.22 6.95 7.64
CA ALA A 237 18.53 7.57 7.75
C ALA A 237 18.52 8.66 8.84
N HIS A 238 19.28 8.47 9.91
CA HIS A 238 19.28 9.37 11.06
C HIS A 238 20.67 9.46 11.70
N ALA A 239 20.95 10.56 12.42
CA ALA A 239 22.23 10.74 13.08
C ALA A 239 22.58 9.61 14.08
N SER A 240 21.58 9.04 14.76
CA SER A 240 21.74 7.91 15.69
C SER A 240 22.24 6.62 15.03
N ASN A 241 21.94 6.42 13.74
CA ASN A 241 22.43 5.29 12.96
C ASN A 241 23.51 5.71 11.93
N ASN A 242 24.15 6.88 12.15
CA ASN A 242 25.15 7.46 11.26
C ASN A 242 24.67 7.61 9.79
N HIS A 243 23.38 7.89 9.61
CA HIS A 243 22.71 8.04 8.31
C HIS A 243 22.87 6.81 7.40
N MET A 244 22.97 5.62 8.00
CA MET A 244 23.09 4.36 7.24
C MET A 244 21.78 3.59 7.11
N GLY A 245 20.74 3.95 7.88
CA GLY A 245 19.41 3.42 7.68
C GLY A 245 18.87 3.70 6.27
N ILE A 246 18.16 2.74 5.71
CA ILE A 246 17.52 2.82 4.38
C ILE A 246 16.04 2.45 4.42
N GLY A 247 15.49 2.15 5.59
CA GLY A 247 14.10 1.78 5.75
C GLY A 247 13.20 2.96 6.00
N HIS A 248 11.91 2.72 5.80
CA HIS A 248 10.83 3.63 6.13
C HIS A 248 9.88 2.88 7.05
N LEU A 249 9.60 3.43 8.23
CA LEU A 249 8.77 2.77 9.23
C LEU A 249 7.36 3.36 9.20
N ALA A 250 6.39 2.53 8.81
CA ALA A 250 4.99 2.93 8.79
C ALA A 250 4.38 2.82 10.20
N PHE A 251 4.65 1.72 10.90
CA PHE A 251 4.23 1.52 12.28
C PHE A 251 5.42 1.07 13.14
N LEU A 252 5.60 1.70 14.31
CA LEU A 252 6.63 1.36 15.29
C LEU A 252 6.15 0.32 16.32
N LEU A 253 4.83 0.16 16.43
CA LEU A 253 4.15 -0.85 17.22
C LEU A 253 2.82 -1.17 16.54
N THR A 254 2.35 -2.41 16.63
CA THR A 254 1.05 -2.85 16.10
C THR A 254 0.19 -3.56 17.14
N ASP A 255 0.40 -3.24 18.42
CA ASP A 255 -0.44 -3.64 19.55
C ASP A 255 -1.80 -2.92 19.49
N ASP A 256 -2.89 -3.66 19.69
CA ASP A 256 -4.28 -3.19 19.80
C ASP A 256 -5.05 -4.16 20.72
N ASP A 257 -4.57 -4.29 21.96
CA ASP A 257 -4.99 -5.35 22.87
C ASP A 257 -5.68 -4.85 24.17
N SER A 258 -5.57 -5.57 25.28
CA SER A 258 -6.24 -5.21 26.54
C SER A 258 -5.26 -5.06 27.71
N ASP A 259 -3.98 -4.84 27.41
CA ASP A 259 -2.98 -4.47 28.39
C ASP A 259 -2.18 -3.22 27.97
N VAL A 260 -0.96 -3.05 28.49
CA VAL A 260 -0.12 -1.85 28.21
C VAL A 260 1.34 -2.27 28.10
N ALA A 261 1.58 -3.50 27.66
CA ALA A 261 2.84 -4.20 27.77
C ALA A 261 3.21 -4.91 26.47
N THR A 262 4.14 -4.28 25.74
CA THR A 262 4.85 -4.97 24.67
C THR A 262 5.57 -6.23 25.15
N TYR A 263 5.68 -7.24 24.28
CA TYR A 263 6.30 -8.52 24.56
C TYR A 263 7.68 -8.37 25.21
N GLN A 264 7.79 -8.71 26.50
CA GLN A 264 9.00 -8.58 27.32
C GLN A 264 9.66 -7.18 27.29
N GLY A 265 8.90 -6.12 27.00
CA GLY A 265 9.44 -4.76 26.84
C GLY A 265 10.32 -4.61 25.60
N LEU A 266 10.02 -5.34 24.52
CA LEU A 266 10.76 -5.34 23.25
C LEU A 266 10.05 -4.60 22.11
N GLY A 267 8.99 -3.84 22.38
CA GLY A 267 8.45 -2.91 21.39
C GLY A 267 9.41 -1.77 21.06
N ALA A 268 9.34 -1.24 19.84
CA ALA A 268 10.17 -0.09 19.44
C ALA A 268 9.71 1.21 20.14
N VAL A 269 8.41 1.29 20.45
CA VAL A 269 7.78 2.28 21.30
C VAL A 269 7.00 1.57 22.41
N ALA A 270 6.58 2.32 23.41
CA ALA A 270 5.73 1.79 24.47
C ALA A 270 4.31 1.63 23.97
N ASP A 271 3.69 0.54 24.38
CA ASP A 271 2.25 0.40 24.45
C ASP A 271 1.72 1.30 25.57
N ALA A 272 0.68 2.08 25.27
CA ALA A 272 0.19 3.16 26.10
C ALA A 272 -1.29 3.05 26.47
N THR A 273 -2.06 2.14 25.88
CA THR A 273 -3.52 2.00 26.10
C THR A 273 -3.95 0.54 26.10
N ASP A 274 -4.98 0.22 26.88
CA ASP A 274 -5.59 -1.12 27.01
C ASP A 274 -6.88 -1.25 26.20
N VAL A 275 -6.98 -0.49 25.10
CA VAL A 275 -8.22 -0.27 24.37
C VAL A 275 -8.13 -0.91 22.99
N ASN A 276 -8.70 -2.11 22.85
CA ASN A 276 -8.87 -2.75 21.55
C ASN A 276 -9.97 -2.07 20.71
N ASP A 277 -9.58 -1.14 19.84
CA ASP A 277 -10.48 -0.39 18.96
C ASP A 277 -10.03 -0.32 17.48
N GLY A 278 -9.00 -1.09 17.12
CA GLY A 278 -8.43 -1.09 15.79
C GLY A 278 -7.53 0.11 15.53
N VAL A 279 -6.87 0.63 16.56
CA VAL A 279 -5.86 1.68 16.50
C VAL A 279 -4.64 1.17 17.26
N PRO A 280 -3.42 1.26 16.70
CA PRO A 280 -2.24 0.89 17.46
C PRO A 280 -2.13 1.70 18.76
N ASP A 281 -1.74 1.06 19.87
CA ASP A 281 -1.71 1.64 21.22
C ASP A 281 -0.52 2.62 21.45
N TYR A 282 -0.22 3.47 20.46
CA TYR A 282 0.72 4.58 20.56
C TYR A 282 0.36 5.73 19.61
N ASP A 283 0.87 6.93 19.89
CA ASP A 283 0.65 8.14 19.07
C ASP A 283 1.44 8.02 17.74
N VAL A 284 0.81 7.42 16.73
CA VAL A 284 1.37 7.19 15.38
C VAL A 284 1.61 8.51 14.66
N SER A 285 0.68 9.45 14.78
CA SER A 285 0.67 10.75 14.11
C SER A 285 1.78 11.70 14.59
N ALA A 286 2.37 11.44 15.75
CA ALA A 286 3.63 12.05 16.17
C ALA A 286 4.81 11.78 15.21
N TYR A 287 4.68 10.79 14.31
CA TYR A 287 5.68 10.41 13.30
C TYR A 287 5.17 10.64 11.87
N ASP A 288 6.10 10.79 10.93
CA ASP A 288 5.79 10.81 9.50
C ASP A 288 5.76 9.39 8.90
N GLY A 289 5.36 9.26 7.62
CA GLY A 289 5.30 7.98 6.91
C GLY A 289 6.65 7.31 6.64
N HIS A 290 7.74 7.87 7.18
CA HIS A 290 9.08 7.28 7.19
C HIS A 290 9.53 6.88 8.60
N GLY A 291 8.73 7.15 9.64
CA GLY A 291 9.03 6.87 11.04
C GLY A 291 9.87 7.95 11.71
N LEU A 292 10.00 9.14 11.13
CA LEU A 292 10.68 10.26 11.78
C LEU A 292 9.68 11.09 12.58
N ARG A 293 10.08 11.46 13.80
CA ARG A 293 9.22 12.27 14.67
C ARG A 293 9.00 13.66 14.05
N ARG A 294 7.75 14.10 13.97
CA ARG A 294 7.37 15.41 13.45
C ARG A 294 7.72 16.51 14.43
N THR A 295 8.02 17.71 13.90
CA THR A 295 8.16 18.91 14.72
C THR A 295 6.82 19.40 15.29
N LEU A 296 5.72 19.08 14.60
CA LEU A 296 4.35 19.36 15.02
C LEU A 296 3.52 18.10 14.80
N ASN A 297 2.93 17.56 15.86
CA ASN A 297 1.96 16.48 15.76
C ASN A 297 0.62 17.06 15.24
N PRO A 298 0.12 16.63 14.07
CA PRO A 298 -1.18 17.06 13.57
C PRO A 298 -2.37 16.58 14.42
N ASP A 299 -2.21 15.50 15.20
CA ASP A 299 -3.25 14.92 16.06
C ASP A 299 -2.67 14.41 17.40
N PRO A 300 -2.41 15.28 18.38
CA PRO A 300 -1.79 14.86 19.65
C PRO A 300 -2.63 13.86 20.45
N GLY A 301 -2.04 12.71 20.78
CA GLY A 301 -2.67 11.65 21.57
C GLY A 301 -2.79 10.35 20.77
N ILE A 302 -3.55 9.39 21.30
CA ILE A 302 -3.94 8.17 20.58
C ILE A 302 -5.40 8.34 20.19
N THR A 303 -5.65 8.45 18.88
CA THR A 303 -6.99 8.63 18.33
C THR A 303 -7.18 7.78 17.08
N THR A 304 -8.41 7.72 16.58
CA THR A 304 -8.73 7.03 15.32
C THR A 304 -7.94 7.50 14.09
N TYR A 305 -7.27 8.66 14.14
CA TYR A 305 -6.37 9.14 13.08
C TYR A 305 -5.10 8.27 12.98
N ASP A 306 -4.59 7.79 14.11
CA ASP A 306 -3.34 7.01 14.23
C ASP A 306 -3.41 5.66 13.52
N ARG A 307 -4.62 5.16 13.25
CA ARG A 307 -4.85 3.94 12.47
C ARG A 307 -4.19 3.96 11.10
N THR A 308 -4.08 5.12 10.46
CA THR A 308 -3.69 5.23 9.05
C THR A 308 -2.50 6.15 8.85
N VAL A 309 -1.51 5.65 8.13
CA VAL A 309 -0.29 6.36 7.80
C VAL A 309 -0.24 6.67 6.30
N ASP A 310 0.04 7.92 5.97
CA ASP A 310 0.30 8.36 4.60
C ASP A 310 1.77 8.12 4.25
N LEU A 311 2.02 7.18 3.33
CA LEU A 311 3.36 6.86 2.84
C LEU A 311 3.83 7.86 1.76
N GLY A 312 2.96 8.78 1.35
CA GLY A 312 3.22 9.76 0.31
C GLY A 312 3.16 9.16 -1.10
N VAL A 313 3.84 9.83 -2.03
CA VAL A 313 3.92 9.42 -3.44
C VAL A 313 5.05 8.39 -3.59
N ILE A 314 4.70 7.19 -4.02
CA ILE A 314 5.68 6.20 -4.47
C ILE A 314 5.87 6.34 -5.99
N PRO A 315 7.11 6.56 -6.48
CA PRO A 315 7.36 6.76 -7.90
C PRO A 315 7.02 5.54 -8.76
N GLY A 316 6.60 5.79 -10.00
CA GLY A 316 6.42 4.74 -11.00
C GLY A 316 7.71 3.98 -11.30
N GLY A 317 7.61 2.66 -11.43
CA GLY A 317 8.73 1.74 -11.62
C GLY A 317 9.47 1.39 -10.34
N GLN A 318 9.10 1.99 -9.20
CA GLN A 318 9.68 1.67 -7.90
C GLN A 318 9.08 0.35 -7.37
N GLU A 319 9.95 -0.58 -6.98
CA GLU A 319 9.56 -1.78 -6.23
C GLU A 319 9.67 -1.50 -4.73
N VAL A 320 8.62 -1.86 -4.01
CA VAL A 320 8.52 -1.75 -2.55
C VAL A 320 8.58 -3.14 -1.94
N VAL A 321 9.44 -3.31 -0.94
CA VAL A 321 9.52 -4.55 -0.15
C VAL A 321 9.15 -4.20 1.29
N PHE A 322 7.97 -4.62 1.72
CA PHE A 322 7.56 -4.51 3.11
C PHE A 322 8.36 -5.49 3.97
N PHE A 323 8.59 -5.10 5.22
CA PHE A 323 9.15 -5.94 6.25
C PHE A 323 8.39 -5.78 7.56
N LEU A 324 8.31 -6.87 8.33
CA LEU A 324 7.85 -6.90 9.71
C LEU A 324 9.05 -7.20 10.61
N VAL A 325 9.26 -6.38 11.63
CA VAL A 325 10.15 -6.72 12.75
C VAL A 325 9.27 -7.29 13.85
N SER A 326 9.46 -8.56 14.20
CA SER A 326 8.70 -9.25 15.24
C SER A 326 9.58 -9.49 16.47
N ALA A 327 9.08 -9.13 17.64
CA ALA A 327 9.70 -9.37 18.93
C ALA A 327 8.98 -10.52 19.66
N PHE A 328 9.62 -11.68 19.72
CA PHE A 328 9.07 -12.88 20.37
C PHE A 328 10.17 -13.75 20.99
N GLU A 329 9.83 -14.79 21.76
CA GLU A 329 10.85 -15.71 22.31
C GLU A 329 11.57 -16.48 21.19
N PRO A 330 12.91 -16.50 21.18
CA PRO A 330 13.64 -17.36 20.26
C PRO A 330 13.52 -18.83 20.67
N ILE A 331 12.67 -19.57 19.97
CA ILE A 331 12.48 -21.02 20.12
C ILE A 331 12.92 -21.76 18.84
N HIS A 332 13.56 -22.92 19.02
CA HIS A 332 13.79 -23.88 17.95
C HIS A 332 13.11 -25.20 18.33
N ASN A 333 11.88 -25.38 17.87
CA ASN A 333 11.07 -26.56 18.12
C ASN A 333 10.08 -26.75 16.97
N THR A 334 10.37 -27.69 16.07
CA THR A 334 9.53 -28.00 14.91
C THR A 334 8.15 -28.53 15.29
N ASP A 335 7.98 -29.11 16.49
CA ASP A 335 6.67 -29.55 16.97
C ASP A 335 5.78 -28.35 17.36
N ALA A 336 6.39 -27.21 17.67
CA ALA A 336 5.70 -25.96 17.99
C ALA A 336 5.68 -24.97 16.80
N GLY A 337 5.98 -25.43 15.59
CA GLY A 337 5.98 -24.57 14.40
C GLY A 337 7.16 -23.61 14.28
N MET A 338 8.12 -23.65 15.23
CA MET A 338 9.15 -22.62 15.36
C MET A 338 10.56 -23.11 15.04
N VAL A 339 11.34 -22.29 14.34
CA VAL A 339 12.76 -22.55 14.07
C VAL A 339 13.60 -21.29 14.27
N TYR A 340 14.87 -21.45 14.61
CA TYR A 340 15.81 -20.32 14.56
C TYR A 340 16.09 -19.88 13.12
N PRO A 341 16.12 -18.56 12.84
CA PRO A 341 16.63 -18.03 11.58
C PRO A 341 17.99 -18.61 11.21
N CYS A 342 18.21 -18.87 9.92
CA CYS A 342 19.42 -19.49 9.41
C CYS A 342 20.30 -18.48 8.67
N LEU A 343 21.38 -18.03 9.32
CA LEU A 343 22.33 -17.06 8.75
C LEU A 343 23.14 -17.64 7.60
N ARG A 344 23.52 -18.91 7.70
CA ARG A 344 24.36 -19.56 6.67
C ARG A 344 23.93 -21.00 6.41
N ARG A 345 23.71 -21.29 5.12
CA ARG A 345 23.37 -22.63 4.62
C ARG A 345 24.58 -23.24 3.88
N ASP A 346 24.66 -24.57 3.86
CA ASP A 346 25.56 -25.26 2.94
C ASP A 346 24.88 -25.58 1.59
N ALA A 347 25.59 -26.29 0.71
CA ALA A 347 25.11 -26.64 -0.62
C ALA A 347 23.85 -27.53 -0.61
N ASP A 348 23.60 -28.26 0.49
CA ASP A 348 22.42 -29.12 0.67
C ASP A 348 21.27 -28.37 1.37
N LEU A 349 21.36 -27.03 1.44
CA LEU A 349 20.45 -26.13 2.16
C LEU A 349 20.33 -26.46 3.65
N LYS A 350 21.30 -27.17 4.22
CA LYS A 350 21.36 -27.43 5.66
C LYS A 350 21.82 -26.16 6.35
N CYS A 351 21.14 -25.76 7.42
CA CYS A 351 21.64 -24.65 8.22
C CYS A 351 22.93 -25.02 8.96
N THR A 352 23.89 -24.10 8.97
CA THR A 352 25.21 -24.32 9.57
C THR A 352 25.51 -23.32 10.69
N LEU A 353 24.84 -22.16 10.67
CA LEU A 353 24.90 -21.12 11.69
C LEU A 353 23.49 -20.55 11.87
N HIS A 354 22.91 -20.75 13.04
CA HIS A 354 21.63 -20.18 13.41
C HIS A 354 21.79 -18.89 14.21
N LEU A 355 20.84 -17.98 14.02
CA LEU A 355 20.67 -16.80 14.86
C LEU A 355 19.59 -17.09 15.91
N LYS A 356 19.96 -16.97 17.18
CA LYS A 356 19.04 -17.02 18.32
C LYS A 356 18.77 -15.58 18.78
N THR A 357 17.73 -14.97 18.24
CA THR A 357 17.37 -13.56 18.48
C THR A 357 15.90 -13.44 18.85
N PRO A 358 15.54 -12.57 19.82
CA PRO A 358 14.14 -12.24 20.02
C PRO A 358 13.58 -11.33 18.93
N LEU A 359 14.45 -10.66 18.16
CA LEU A 359 14.07 -9.73 17.09
C LEU A 359 14.26 -10.40 15.72
N ASN A 360 13.15 -10.87 15.15
CA ASN A 360 13.10 -11.49 13.82
C ASN A 360 12.67 -10.45 12.78
N VAL A 361 13.20 -10.57 11.56
CA VAL A 361 12.82 -9.71 10.44
C VAL A 361 12.26 -10.59 9.34
N PHE A 362 11.03 -10.27 8.92
CA PHE A 362 10.32 -10.98 7.86
C PHE A 362 10.03 -10.04 6.70
N PHE A 363 10.42 -10.42 5.50
CA PHE A 363 10.18 -9.68 4.28
C PHE A 363 8.99 -10.25 3.52
N SER A 364 8.23 -9.33 2.91
CA SER A 364 7.22 -9.64 1.90
C SER A 364 7.78 -10.43 0.71
N LYS A 365 9.06 -10.21 0.37
CA LYS A 365 9.81 -11.02 -0.58
C LYS A 365 10.35 -12.27 0.12
N ALA A 366 9.65 -13.38 -0.02
CA ALA A 366 9.85 -14.60 0.76
C ALA A 366 11.26 -15.19 0.64
N LYS A 367 11.93 -15.02 -0.52
CA LYS A 367 13.31 -15.48 -0.73
C LYS A 367 14.35 -14.81 0.17
N TRP A 368 14.00 -13.71 0.83
CA TRP A 368 14.88 -12.97 1.70
C TRP A 368 14.76 -13.37 3.18
N ASN A 369 13.80 -14.22 3.52
CA ASN A 369 13.61 -14.68 4.90
C ASN A 369 14.71 -15.69 5.28
N LEU A 370 15.20 -15.56 6.51
CA LEU A 370 16.35 -16.32 7.01
C LEU A 370 15.99 -17.73 7.45
N ASP A 371 14.78 -17.92 7.94
CA ASP A 371 14.28 -19.15 8.51
C ASP A 371 13.87 -20.17 7.43
N GLN A 372 13.65 -21.41 7.86
CA GLN A 372 13.40 -22.53 6.96
C GLN A 372 11.95 -22.98 7.02
N ASP A 373 11.36 -23.22 5.84
CA ASP A 373 10.08 -23.92 5.75
C ASP A 373 10.31 -25.42 5.99
N PHE A 374 10.21 -25.82 7.26
CA PHE A 374 10.40 -27.21 7.68
C PHE A 374 9.21 -28.13 7.33
N MET A 375 8.08 -27.55 6.92
CA MET A 375 6.91 -28.30 6.47
C MET A 375 7.01 -28.61 4.97
N GLY A 376 7.58 -27.71 4.17
CA GLY A 376 7.87 -27.91 2.75
C GLY A 376 6.62 -28.13 1.89
N GLN A 377 5.50 -27.54 2.27
CA GLN A 377 4.21 -27.68 1.58
C GLN A 377 4.13 -26.75 0.36
N ASN A 378 3.38 -27.15 -0.66
CA ASN A 378 3.08 -26.29 -1.82
C ASN A 378 1.62 -26.47 -2.27
N PRO A 379 0.77 -25.43 -2.17
CA PRO A 379 1.05 -24.12 -1.57
C PRO A 379 1.39 -24.25 -0.07
N VAL A 380 2.00 -23.19 0.49
CA VAL A 380 2.29 -23.12 1.94
C VAL A 380 0.99 -23.05 2.73
N VAL A 381 0.05 -22.21 2.30
CA VAL A 381 -1.31 -22.17 2.83
C VAL A 381 -2.29 -21.70 1.75
N SER A 382 -3.56 -22.06 1.88
CA SER A 382 -4.66 -21.41 1.18
C SER A 382 -5.87 -21.26 2.10
N ARG A 383 -6.38 -20.03 2.23
CA ARG A 383 -7.55 -19.68 3.04
C ARG A 383 -8.62 -19.00 2.18
N ASN A 384 -9.87 -19.03 2.62
CA ASN A 384 -10.98 -18.28 2.03
C ASN A 384 -11.10 -16.92 2.75
N MET A 385 -10.76 -15.83 2.07
CA MET A 385 -10.72 -14.50 2.71
C MET A 385 -12.09 -13.94 3.08
N GLY A 386 -13.17 -14.41 2.45
CA GLY A 386 -14.54 -13.98 2.74
C GLY A 386 -15.24 -14.83 3.79
N CYS A 387 -14.55 -15.82 4.37
CA CYS A 387 -15.06 -16.76 5.35
C CYS A 387 -14.38 -16.53 6.70
N ASP A 388 -15.13 -16.65 7.78
CA ASP A 388 -14.61 -16.42 9.13
C ASP A 388 -13.55 -17.46 9.49
N TYR A 389 -12.45 -16.98 10.05
CA TYR A 389 -11.46 -17.81 10.69
C TYR A 389 -12.07 -18.57 11.88
N ARG A 390 -11.70 -19.84 12.01
CA ARG A 390 -12.11 -20.73 13.10
C ARG A 390 -10.98 -21.73 13.36
N ASP A 391 -10.46 -21.78 14.57
CA ASP A 391 -9.42 -22.76 14.98
C ASP A 391 -9.86 -24.21 14.74
N ALA A 392 -11.16 -24.48 14.87
CA ALA A 392 -11.71 -25.81 14.65
C ALA A 392 -11.75 -26.23 13.17
N CYS A 393 -11.42 -25.34 12.23
CA CYS A 393 -11.37 -25.67 10.82
C CYS A 393 -10.15 -26.52 10.48
N ASN A 394 -10.37 -27.66 9.82
CA ASN A 394 -9.28 -28.54 9.42
C ASN A 394 -8.67 -28.04 8.10
N ALA A 395 -7.63 -27.21 8.19
CA ALA A 395 -6.93 -26.65 7.04
C ALA A 395 -6.21 -27.72 6.18
N ALA A 396 -5.86 -28.88 6.75
CA ALA A 396 -5.26 -29.99 6.01
C ALA A 396 -6.29 -30.78 5.18
N ASN A 397 -7.58 -30.72 5.53
CA ASN A 397 -8.66 -31.36 4.78
C ASN A 397 -9.95 -30.50 4.78
N PRO A 398 -9.92 -29.31 4.14
CA PRO A 398 -11.01 -28.34 4.23
C PRO A 398 -12.29 -28.84 3.56
N ALA A 399 -12.19 -29.74 2.57
CA ALA A 399 -13.36 -30.35 1.92
C ALA A 399 -14.28 -31.08 2.93
N SER A 400 -13.69 -31.66 3.98
CA SER A 400 -14.42 -32.40 5.01
C SER A 400 -14.77 -31.56 6.24
N SER A 401 -14.22 -30.35 6.36
CA SER A 401 -14.43 -29.51 7.54
C SER A 401 -15.81 -28.83 7.50
N PRO A 402 -16.59 -28.90 8.60
CA PRO A 402 -17.88 -28.19 8.69
C PRO A 402 -17.70 -26.66 8.79
N TYR A 403 -16.50 -26.19 9.16
CA TYR A 403 -16.17 -24.77 9.32
C TYR A 403 -15.55 -24.15 8.07
N ALA A 404 -15.31 -24.94 7.02
CA ALA A 404 -14.79 -24.43 5.76
C ALA A 404 -15.90 -23.94 4.83
N CYS A 405 -15.64 -22.84 4.13
CA CYS A 405 -16.58 -22.23 3.19
C CYS A 405 -16.19 -22.48 1.73
N THR A 406 -17.21 -22.57 0.87
CA THR A 406 -17.05 -22.70 -0.57
C THR A 406 -16.57 -21.40 -1.20
N LEU A 407 -15.60 -21.46 -2.12
CA LEU A 407 -15.18 -20.30 -2.90
C LEU A 407 -16.25 -19.92 -3.93
N ALA A 408 -16.40 -18.61 -4.17
CA ALA A 408 -17.37 -18.07 -5.12
C ALA A 408 -17.24 -18.71 -6.51
N GLY A 409 -18.35 -19.24 -7.03
CA GLY A 409 -18.39 -19.84 -8.37
C GLY A 409 -17.71 -21.21 -8.50
N THR A 410 -17.30 -21.84 -7.40
CA THR A 410 -16.65 -23.18 -7.41
C THR A 410 -17.33 -24.15 -6.43
N SER A 411 -16.86 -25.40 -6.38
CA SER A 411 -17.18 -26.37 -5.32
C SER A 411 -16.05 -26.55 -4.29
N GLN A 412 -14.92 -25.85 -4.47
CA GLN A 412 -13.77 -25.96 -3.57
C GLN A 412 -14.09 -25.29 -2.24
N LYS A 413 -13.79 -25.98 -1.14
CA LYS A 413 -13.85 -25.43 0.22
C LYS A 413 -12.45 -25.09 0.73
N LEU A 414 -12.33 -23.98 1.45
CA LEU A 414 -11.14 -23.60 2.22
C LEU A 414 -11.57 -23.07 3.60
N CYS A 415 -10.70 -23.19 4.60
CA CYS A 415 -10.90 -22.57 5.91
C CYS A 415 -10.85 -21.05 5.80
N GLY A 416 -11.58 -20.34 6.66
CA GLY A 416 -11.54 -18.89 6.71
C GLY A 416 -10.17 -18.33 7.10
N TRP A 417 -9.98 -17.04 6.82
CA TRP A 417 -8.70 -16.35 7.01
C TRP A 417 -8.71 -15.36 8.16
N LEU A 418 -9.60 -14.36 8.11
CA LEU A 418 -9.78 -13.35 9.15
C LEU A 418 -11.03 -13.68 9.97
N ASP A 419 -11.03 -13.36 11.26
CA ASP A 419 -12.18 -13.59 12.15
C ASP A 419 -13.38 -12.66 11.82
N ASP A 420 -14.49 -12.86 12.51
CA ASP A 420 -15.73 -12.09 12.25
C ASP A 420 -15.56 -10.61 12.62
N TRP A 421 -14.97 -10.30 13.77
CA TRP A 421 -14.72 -8.94 14.24
C TRP A 421 -13.83 -8.14 13.28
N THR A 422 -12.75 -8.73 12.78
CA THR A 422 -11.87 -8.09 11.79
C THR A 422 -12.61 -7.79 10.49
N ARG A 423 -13.47 -8.71 10.05
CA ARG A 423 -14.29 -8.50 8.85
C ARG A 423 -15.36 -7.44 9.05
N GLU A 424 -15.99 -7.39 10.23
CA GLU A 424 -16.93 -6.33 10.59
C GLU A 424 -16.23 -4.96 10.64
N ARG A 425 -15.00 -4.91 11.18
CA ARG A 425 -14.13 -3.73 11.19
C ARG A 425 -13.82 -3.24 9.77
N LEU A 426 -13.41 -4.13 8.86
CA LEU A 426 -13.23 -3.79 7.44
C LEU A 426 -14.50 -3.25 6.78
N ALA A 427 -15.68 -3.69 7.21
CA ALA A 427 -16.97 -3.22 6.72
C ALA A 427 -17.39 -1.85 7.29
N MET A 428 -16.59 -1.23 8.16
CA MET A 428 -16.84 0.11 8.67
C MET A 428 -16.29 1.21 7.74
N MET A 429 -16.82 2.42 7.91
CA MET A 429 -16.48 3.59 7.09
C MET A 429 -14.98 3.94 7.04
N PRO A 430 -14.20 3.85 8.15
CA PRO A 430 -12.75 4.11 8.11
C PRO A 430 -12.00 3.19 7.13
N TYR A 431 -12.48 1.95 6.97
CA TYR A 431 -11.95 0.98 6.01
C TYR A 431 -12.72 1.00 4.69
N GLY A 432 -13.51 2.05 4.45
CA GLY A 432 -14.36 2.30 3.29
C GLY A 432 -15.39 1.22 2.99
N ASN A 433 -15.97 0.62 4.03
CA ASN A 433 -16.99 -0.41 3.92
C ASN A 433 -16.53 -1.59 3.05
N THR A 434 -15.30 -2.03 3.27
CA THR A 434 -14.67 -3.10 2.49
C THR A 434 -15.30 -4.44 2.83
N SER A 435 -15.82 -5.13 1.81
CA SER A 435 -16.31 -6.50 1.92
C SER A 435 -15.35 -7.44 1.20
N LEU A 436 -14.84 -8.44 1.92
CA LEU A 436 -13.93 -9.42 1.34
C LEU A 436 -14.71 -10.47 0.52
N PRO A 437 -14.27 -10.77 -0.72
CA PRO A 437 -14.93 -11.77 -1.55
C PRO A 437 -14.68 -13.19 -1.00
N MET A 438 -15.57 -14.13 -1.32
CA MET A 438 -15.36 -15.57 -1.06
C MET A 438 -14.28 -16.15 -2.01
N ALA A 439 -13.07 -15.60 -1.97
CA ALA A 439 -11.96 -15.92 -2.84
C ALA A 439 -10.81 -16.56 -2.06
N ALA A 440 -9.97 -17.31 -2.76
CA ALA A 440 -8.78 -17.89 -2.15
C ALA A 440 -7.69 -16.81 -1.98
N THR A 441 -7.13 -16.73 -0.79
CA THR A 441 -5.80 -16.16 -0.57
C THR A 441 -4.81 -17.31 -0.44
N THR A 442 -3.73 -17.29 -1.21
CA THR A 442 -2.81 -18.42 -1.34
C THR A 442 -1.37 -17.93 -1.28
N VAL A 443 -0.58 -18.56 -0.41
CA VAL A 443 0.86 -18.34 -0.31
C VAL A 443 1.56 -19.47 -1.05
N ALA A 444 2.23 -19.14 -2.15
CA ALA A 444 3.02 -20.11 -2.91
C ALA A 444 4.34 -20.41 -2.20
N ALA A 445 4.87 -21.62 -2.36
CA ALA A 445 6.20 -21.94 -1.87
C ALA A 445 7.26 -21.17 -2.70
N PRO A 446 8.14 -20.38 -2.06
CA PRO A 446 9.14 -19.55 -2.76
C PRO A 446 10.32 -20.35 -3.35
N GLY A 447 10.42 -21.65 -3.03
CA GLY A 447 11.57 -22.51 -3.32
C GLY A 447 12.69 -22.36 -2.27
N ASN A 448 13.79 -23.12 -2.42
CA ASN A 448 14.98 -23.05 -1.56
C ASN A 448 14.74 -23.21 -0.04
N LEU A 449 13.61 -23.80 0.36
CA LEU A 449 13.27 -24.11 1.76
C LEU A 449 13.22 -22.88 2.67
N VAL A 450 12.82 -21.71 2.17
CA VAL A 450 12.59 -20.50 2.98
C VAL A 450 11.10 -20.37 3.30
N MET A 451 10.78 -19.89 4.51
CA MET A 451 9.40 -19.65 4.92
C MET A 451 8.92 -18.32 4.33
N PRO A 452 7.82 -18.28 3.55
CA PRO A 452 7.15 -17.02 3.24
C PRO A 452 6.42 -16.53 4.49
N HIS A 453 6.49 -15.22 4.73
CA HIS A 453 5.88 -14.59 5.91
C HIS A 453 4.84 -13.55 5.57
N ALA A 454 4.54 -13.34 4.29
CA ALA A 454 3.54 -12.37 3.89
C ALA A 454 2.54 -12.99 2.91
N VAL A 455 1.32 -12.47 2.96
CA VAL A 455 0.24 -12.84 2.04
C VAL A 455 -0.46 -11.59 1.52
N LEU A 456 -0.89 -11.66 0.26
CA LEU A 456 -1.65 -10.61 -0.41
C LEU A 456 -3.14 -10.99 -0.47
N GLY A 457 -3.98 -10.18 0.16
CA GLY A 457 -5.44 -10.28 0.04
C GLY A 457 -5.99 -9.30 -1.00
N SER A 458 -6.35 -9.78 -2.19
CA SER A 458 -7.00 -8.93 -3.21
C SER A 458 -8.50 -8.77 -2.92
N VAL A 459 -8.94 -7.54 -2.62
CA VAL A 459 -10.36 -7.20 -2.41
C VAL A 459 -11.16 -7.32 -3.72
N GLY A 460 -10.50 -7.16 -4.86
CA GLY A 460 -11.07 -7.36 -6.18
C GLY A 460 -10.45 -6.44 -7.23
N PRO A 461 -10.63 -6.73 -8.53
CA PRO A 461 -9.98 -6.02 -9.63
C PRO A 461 -10.46 -4.57 -9.80
N ALA A 462 -11.58 -4.19 -9.18
CA ALA A 462 -12.15 -2.85 -9.23
C ALA A 462 -11.98 -2.08 -7.91
N SER A 463 -11.13 -2.57 -7.01
CA SER A 463 -10.89 -1.96 -5.70
C SER A 463 -9.55 -1.23 -5.69
N ASP A 464 -9.54 -0.02 -5.14
CA ASP A 464 -8.34 0.75 -4.85
C ASP A 464 -7.59 0.25 -3.60
N ARG A 465 -8.01 -0.90 -3.07
CA ARG A 465 -7.55 -1.48 -1.81
C ARG A 465 -7.13 -2.92 -1.95
N TRP A 466 -6.20 -3.31 -1.09
CA TRP A 466 -5.74 -4.68 -0.92
C TRP A 466 -5.18 -4.86 0.48
N LEU A 467 -5.13 -6.10 0.94
CA LEU A 467 -4.60 -6.45 2.25
C LEU A 467 -3.18 -6.99 2.14
N LEU A 468 -2.34 -6.59 3.08
CA LEU A 468 -1.05 -7.19 3.36
C LEU A 468 -1.13 -7.76 4.77
N ALA A 469 -0.85 -9.03 4.94
CA ALA A 469 -0.75 -9.62 6.27
C ALA A 469 0.51 -10.43 6.40
N PHE A 470 0.93 -10.62 7.65
CA PHE A 470 2.12 -11.37 7.98
C PHE A 470 1.83 -12.56 8.88
N GLU A 471 2.67 -13.58 8.74
CA GLU A 471 2.94 -14.60 9.74
C GLU A 471 4.15 -14.13 10.56
N ASP A 472 4.07 -14.12 11.88
CA ASP A 472 5.02 -13.40 12.74
C ASP A 472 6.03 -14.28 13.50
N LEU A 473 5.96 -15.62 13.35
CA LEU A 473 6.88 -16.55 14.00
C LEU A 473 7.81 -17.26 13.02
N PRO A 474 9.13 -17.31 13.28
CA PRO A 474 10.07 -17.98 12.39
C PRO A 474 9.79 -19.49 12.33
N GLY A 475 9.81 -20.07 11.13
CA GLY A 475 9.33 -21.44 10.87
C GLY A 475 7.86 -21.48 10.46
N GLY A 476 7.15 -20.37 10.69
CA GLY A 476 5.80 -20.13 10.23
C GLY A 476 4.70 -20.43 11.24
N GLY A 477 5.01 -20.68 12.51
CA GLY A 477 4.00 -20.77 13.56
C GLY A 477 2.81 -21.68 13.20
N ASP A 478 1.61 -21.11 13.18
CA ASP A 478 0.38 -21.81 12.79
C ASP A 478 0.00 -21.62 11.29
N ARG A 479 0.73 -20.75 10.58
CA ARG A 479 0.67 -20.53 9.13
C ARG A 479 -0.68 -20.03 8.67
N ASP A 480 -1.40 -19.29 9.49
CA ASP A 480 -2.68 -18.70 9.08
C ASP A 480 -2.53 -17.30 8.46
N PHE A 481 -1.39 -16.64 8.68
CA PHE A 481 -1.03 -15.32 8.17
C PHE A 481 -2.08 -14.25 8.51
N ASN A 482 -2.66 -14.30 9.71
CA ASN A 482 -3.54 -13.25 10.23
C ASN A 482 -2.99 -12.56 11.50
N ASP A 483 -1.78 -12.91 11.93
CA ASP A 483 -1.11 -12.35 13.12
C ASP A 483 -1.09 -10.82 13.12
N VAL A 484 -0.76 -10.22 11.97
CA VAL A 484 -0.83 -8.76 11.77
C VAL A 484 -1.32 -8.45 10.36
N VAL A 485 -2.36 -7.62 10.26
CA VAL A 485 -3.06 -7.31 8.99
C VAL A 485 -3.12 -5.80 8.76
N PHE A 486 -2.82 -5.41 7.53
CA PHE A 486 -2.88 -4.04 7.05
C PHE A 486 -3.71 -3.93 5.78
N MET A 487 -4.43 -2.82 5.63
CA MET A 487 -5.10 -2.46 4.39
C MET A 487 -4.31 -1.34 3.71
N LEU A 488 -3.85 -1.60 2.49
CA LEU A 488 -3.25 -0.58 1.66
C LEU A 488 -4.29 -0.03 0.71
N ARG A 489 -4.16 1.27 0.45
CA ARG A 489 -4.94 1.98 -0.56
C ARG A 489 -4.00 2.84 -1.38
N ASN A 490 -4.21 2.87 -2.70
CA ASN A 490 -3.39 3.70 -3.57
C ASN A 490 -4.16 4.29 -4.75
N TRP A 491 -3.70 5.46 -5.20
CA TRP A 491 -4.26 6.15 -6.37
C TRP A 491 -3.24 7.10 -7.01
N ALA A 492 -3.37 7.29 -8.33
CA ALA A 492 -2.70 8.37 -9.06
C ALA A 492 -3.65 9.58 -9.16
N PRO A 493 -3.34 10.73 -8.55
CA PRO A 493 -4.16 11.92 -8.70
C PRO A 493 -4.06 12.44 -10.15
N THR A 494 -5.20 12.59 -10.83
CA THR A 494 -5.22 13.19 -12.19
C THR A 494 -6.07 14.45 -12.25
N SER A 495 -5.62 15.42 -13.06
CA SER A 495 -6.42 16.59 -13.40
C SER A 495 -7.50 16.21 -14.41
N GLY A 496 -8.71 16.72 -14.20
CA GLY A 496 -9.87 16.42 -15.01
C GLY A 496 -10.28 17.60 -15.88
N ARG A 497 -10.80 17.33 -17.08
CA ARG A 497 -11.43 18.35 -17.94
C ARG A 497 -12.77 17.86 -18.44
N VAL A 498 -13.77 18.72 -18.29
CA VAL A 498 -15.11 18.49 -18.83
C VAL A 498 -15.54 19.65 -19.70
N ARG A 499 -16.28 19.36 -20.77
CA ARG A 499 -16.95 20.36 -21.62
C ARG A 499 -18.36 19.88 -21.95
N SER A 500 -19.36 20.71 -21.68
CA SER A 500 -20.74 20.41 -22.04
C SER A 500 -20.94 20.45 -23.55
N THR A 501 -21.98 19.74 -24.00
CA THR A 501 -22.56 19.97 -25.33
C THR A 501 -23.15 21.38 -25.42
N VAL A 502 -23.50 21.82 -26.63
CA VAL A 502 -24.19 23.11 -26.80
C VAL A 502 -25.54 23.08 -26.09
N LEU A 503 -25.74 24.03 -25.18
CA LEU A 503 -26.94 24.17 -24.34
C LEU A 503 -28.01 25.04 -24.98
N SER A 504 -27.60 26.04 -25.77
CA SER A 504 -28.55 26.94 -26.45
C SER A 504 -29.13 26.31 -27.73
N PRO A 505 -30.37 26.65 -28.10
CA PRO A 505 -30.93 26.31 -29.40
C PRO A 505 -30.10 26.91 -30.55
N ALA A 506 -30.17 26.29 -31.72
CA ALA A 506 -29.53 26.84 -32.92
C ALA A 506 -30.29 28.09 -33.41
N ALA A 507 -29.70 29.27 -33.18
CA ALA A 507 -30.26 30.56 -33.61
C ALA A 507 -29.18 31.46 -34.23
N PRO A 508 -28.77 31.24 -35.51
CA PRO A 508 -27.68 31.98 -36.14
C PRO A 508 -27.89 33.48 -36.29
N SER A 509 -29.14 33.95 -36.23
CA SER A 509 -29.52 35.36 -36.27
C SER A 509 -29.41 36.07 -34.91
N CYS A 510 -29.04 35.34 -33.85
CA CYS A 510 -28.94 35.85 -32.49
C CYS A 510 -27.50 35.77 -31.98
N ALA A 511 -27.17 36.58 -30.99
CA ALA A 511 -25.95 36.48 -30.22
C ALA A 511 -26.30 36.44 -28.73
N ILE A 512 -25.64 35.55 -28.01
CA ILE A 512 -25.69 35.50 -26.56
C ILE A 512 -24.93 36.72 -26.04
N GLN A 513 -25.56 37.48 -25.15
CA GLN A 513 -25.01 38.72 -24.62
C GLN A 513 -24.59 38.56 -23.17
N GLN A 514 -25.39 37.84 -22.38
CA GLN A 514 -25.09 37.57 -20.98
C GLN A 514 -25.31 36.10 -20.65
N VAL A 515 -24.51 35.61 -19.70
CA VAL A 515 -24.61 34.25 -19.17
C VAL A 515 -24.62 34.33 -17.65
N TYR A 516 -25.54 33.60 -17.04
CA TYR A 516 -25.56 33.32 -15.62
C TYR A 516 -25.06 31.89 -15.41
N ILE A 517 -24.23 31.70 -14.39
CA ILE A 517 -23.76 30.39 -13.97
C ILE A 517 -23.84 30.28 -12.45
N HIS A 518 -24.50 29.22 -12.00
CA HIS A 518 -24.47 28.76 -10.61
C HIS A 518 -23.70 27.44 -10.54
N LYS A 519 -22.89 27.24 -9.50
CA LYS A 519 -22.23 25.95 -9.26
C LYS A 519 -22.51 25.41 -7.87
N ASP A 520 -22.69 24.10 -7.81
CA ASP A 520 -22.63 23.33 -6.57
C ASP A 520 -21.46 22.34 -6.66
N ASP A 521 -20.38 22.68 -5.96
CA ASP A 521 -19.18 21.84 -5.83
C ASP A 521 -19.11 21.27 -4.43
N ALA A 522 -18.64 20.04 -4.31
CA ALA A 522 -18.37 19.40 -3.03
C ALA A 522 -16.94 18.86 -2.95
N GLN A 523 -16.39 18.90 -1.73
CA GLN A 523 -15.19 18.19 -1.33
C GLN A 523 -15.40 17.70 0.11
N ASP A 524 -14.70 16.63 0.49
CA ASP A 524 -14.71 16.17 1.87
C ASP A 524 -14.27 17.32 2.82
N PRO A 525 -15.06 17.64 3.86
CA PRO A 525 -14.79 18.77 4.75
C PRO A 525 -13.52 18.61 5.60
N THR A 526 -12.97 17.39 5.69
CA THR A 526 -11.72 17.11 6.43
C THR A 526 -10.46 17.53 5.67
N CYS A 527 -10.58 17.96 4.41
CA CYS A 527 -9.44 18.30 3.57
C CYS A 527 -8.89 19.71 3.86
N ALA A 528 -7.56 19.79 4.07
CA ALA A 528 -6.86 21.01 4.45
C ALA A 528 -6.90 22.16 3.42
N SER A 529 -7.24 21.89 2.15
CA SER A 529 -7.38 22.92 1.12
C SER A 529 -8.41 22.53 0.05
N PRO A 530 -9.26 23.48 -0.40
CA PRO A 530 -10.14 23.25 -1.53
C PRO A 530 -9.35 22.94 -2.80
N VAL A 531 -9.66 21.84 -3.48
CA VAL A 531 -9.13 21.57 -4.83
C VAL A 531 -9.79 22.54 -5.80
N ALA A 532 -8.98 23.21 -6.62
CA ALA A 532 -9.48 24.25 -7.51
C ALA A 532 -10.25 23.66 -8.70
N ILE A 533 -11.45 24.20 -8.95
CA ILE A 533 -12.23 23.96 -10.17
C ILE A 533 -12.35 25.29 -10.90
N ASN A 534 -11.77 25.36 -12.10
CA ASN A 534 -11.82 26.56 -12.92
C ASN A 534 -12.88 26.43 -14.00
N TYR A 535 -13.87 27.31 -13.96
CA TYR A 535 -14.99 27.32 -14.91
C TYR A 535 -14.77 28.36 -16.02
N ALA A 536 -15.26 28.06 -17.22
CA ALA A 536 -15.34 29.01 -18.31
C ALA A 536 -16.57 28.73 -19.19
N VAL A 537 -17.09 29.77 -19.84
CA VAL A 537 -18.20 29.68 -20.79
C VAL A 537 -17.75 30.15 -22.17
N ALA A 538 -18.39 29.67 -23.23
CA ALA A 538 -18.15 30.10 -24.60
C ALA A 538 -19.46 30.12 -25.39
N THR A 539 -19.53 30.98 -26.40
CA THR A 539 -20.74 31.18 -27.24
C THR A 539 -20.54 30.68 -28.68
N ASP A 540 -19.37 30.15 -29.00
CA ASP A 540 -18.92 29.70 -30.32
C ASP A 540 -18.52 28.21 -30.30
N CYS A 541 -19.28 27.39 -29.57
CA CYS A 541 -18.90 26.02 -29.23
C CYS A 541 -18.96 25.00 -30.37
N ARG A 542 -19.47 25.33 -31.55
CA ARG A 542 -19.42 24.47 -32.75
C ARG A 542 -18.97 25.24 -33.98
N VAL A 543 -18.33 24.51 -34.89
CA VAL A 543 -18.05 24.99 -36.25
C VAL A 543 -18.95 24.22 -37.20
N CYS A 544 -19.78 24.94 -37.94
CA CYS A 544 -20.73 24.36 -38.88
C CYS A 544 -20.25 24.59 -40.32
N SER A 545 -20.19 23.51 -41.10
CA SER A 545 -19.88 23.56 -42.55
C SER A 545 -20.85 22.64 -43.29
N ALA A 546 -21.46 23.15 -44.37
CA ALA A 546 -22.43 22.43 -45.20
C ALA A 546 -23.56 21.74 -44.39
N GLY A 547 -24.07 22.41 -43.35
CA GLY A 547 -25.15 21.89 -42.49
C GLY A 547 -24.72 20.86 -41.44
N THR A 548 -23.43 20.48 -41.40
CA THR A 548 -22.88 19.61 -40.36
C THR A 548 -22.10 20.44 -39.35
N CYS A 549 -22.42 20.30 -38.07
CA CYS A 549 -21.75 21.00 -36.98
C CYS A 549 -20.92 20.04 -36.13
N ILE A 550 -19.65 20.36 -35.93
CA ILE A 550 -18.75 19.63 -35.02
C ILE A 550 -18.32 20.54 -33.86
N PRO A 551 -17.94 20.00 -32.69
CA PRO A 551 -17.39 20.81 -31.60
C PRO A 551 -16.23 21.68 -32.08
N ASN A 552 -16.28 22.98 -31.77
CA ASN A 552 -15.17 23.89 -32.05
C ASN A 552 -13.98 23.50 -31.18
N PRO A 553 -12.80 23.13 -31.72
CA PRO A 553 -11.64 22.74 -30.91
C PRO A 553 -11.03 23.92 -30.13
N THR A 554 -11.29 25.16 -30.57
CA THR A 554 -10.78 26.39 -29.94
C THR A 554 -11.91 27.41 -29.75
N PRO A 555 -12.91 27.15 -28.88
CA PRO A 555 -13.91 28.15 -28.51
C PRO A 555 -13.26 29.34 -27.82
N THR A 556 -13.90 30.50 -27.93
CA THR A 556 -13.50 31.71 -27.22
C THR A 556 -14.01 31.65 -25.78
N TRP A 557 -13.17 31.11 -24.90
CA TRP A 557 -13.51 30.90 -23.49
C TRP A 557 -13.43 32.19 -22.67
N HIS A 558 -14.51 32.50 -21.97
CA HIS A 558 -14.60 33.53 -20.94
C HIS A 558 -14.46 32.87 -19.56
N PRO A 559 -13.35 33.10 -18.83
CA PRO A 559 -13.19 32.58 -17.47
C PRO A 559 -14.28 33.11 -16.54
N VAL A 560 -14.79 32.25 -15.67
CA VAL A 560 -15.80 32.62 -14.68
C VAL A 560 -15.12 32.94 -13.35
N THR A 561 -15.46 34.11 -12.80
CA THR A 561 -15.13 34.49 -11.43
C THR A 561 -16.43 34.53 -10.63
N PHE A 562 -16.52 33.72 -9.58
CA PHE A 562 -17.75 33.60 -8.77
C PHE A 562 -17.74 34.57 -7.59
N ASP A 563 -18.88 35.22 -7.35
CA ASP A 563 -19.14 35.98 -6.12
C ASP A 563 -19.50 34.99 -5.01
N TRP A 564 -18.81 35.12 -3.87
CA TRP A 564 -19.02 34.26 -2.68
C TRP A 564 -19.04 32.75 -2.98
N ASN A 565 -18.26 32.34 -4.00
CA ASN A 565 -17.98 30.97 -4.46
C ASN A 565 -19.10 30.19 -5.18
N ARG A 566 -20.26 30.77 -5.52
CA ARG A 566 -21.35 29.98 -6.15
C ARG A 566 -22.03 30.59 -7.39
N ASP A 567 -22.17 31.90 -7.47
CA ASP A 567 -22.93 32.56 -8.54
C ASP A 567 -22.05 33.52 -9.36
N ALA A 568 -22.30 33.63 -10.67
CA ALA A 568 -21.64 34.62 -11.52
C ALA A 568 -22.51 35.06 -12.69
N PHE A 569 -22.39 36.33 -13.05
CA PHE A 569 -22.93 36.91 -14.29
C PHE A 569 -21.78 37.35 -15.18
N LEU A 570 -21.82 36.96 -16.46
CA LEU A 570 -20.80 37.28 -17.44
C LEU A 570 -21.39 38.04 -18.61
N ASP A 571 -20.80 39.17 -18.96
CA ASP A 571 -21.01 39.83 -20.25
C ASP A 571 -20.13 39.16 -21.30
N VAL A 572 -20.77 38.48 -22.26
CA VAL A 572 -20.13 37.78 -23.39
C VAL A 572 -20.47 38.45 -24.73
N SER A 573 -21.06 39.65 -24.71
CA SER A 573 -21.47 40.39 -25.90
C SER A 573 -20.31 40.72 -26.85
N GLY A 574 -19.07 40.74 -26.34
CA GLY A 574 -17.85 40.88 -27.14
C GLY A 574 -17.55 39.68 -28.06
N THR A 575 -18.20 38.54 -27.85
CA THR A 575 -18.09 37.35 -28.71
C THR A 575 -19.39 37.12 -29.47
N ARG A 576 -19.36 37.31 -30.79
CA ARG A 576 -20.51 37.05 -31.68
C ARG A 576 -20.75 35.54 -31.81
N GLY A 577 -21.55 34.97 -30.91
CA GLY A 577 -21.85 33.53 -30.88
C GLY A 577 -23.25 33.20 -30.34
N HIS A 578 -23.84 32.10 -30.80
CA HIS A 578 -25.19 31.62 -30.44
C HIS A 578 -25.20 30.19 -29.88
N GLN A 579 -24.03 29.64 -29.57
CA GLN A 579 -23.82 28.24 -29.22
C GLN A 579 -23.14 28.18 -27.85
N LEU A 580 -23.96 28.28 -26.81
CA LEU A 580 -23.53 28.27 -25.43
C LEU A 580 -22.98 26.91 -25.05
N CYS A 581 -21.78 26.85 -24.48
CA CYS A 581 -21.34 25.72 -23.69
C CYS A 581 -20.45 26.20 -22.55
N TRP A 582 -20.17 25.32 -21.61
CA TRP A 582 -19.26 25.58 -20.51
C TRP A 582 -18.22 24.47 -20.42
N LYS A 583 -17.13 24.77 -19.72
CA LYS A 583 -16.12 23.80 -19.33
C LYS A 583 -15.71 23.99 -17.88
N ALA A 584 -15.19 22.92 -17.30
CA ALA A 584 -14.47 22.97 -16.04
C ALA A 584 -13.14 22.23 -16.15
N ASP A 585 -12.10 22.84 -15.60
CA ASP A 585 -10.75 22.29 -15.43
C ASP A 585 -10.54 22.02 -13.93
N LEU A 586 -10.53 20.75 -13.52
CA LEU A 586 -10.34 20.31 -12.14
C LEU A 586 -8.85 20.01 -11.91
N THR A 587 -8.26 20.62 -10.89
CA THR A 587 -6.90 20.23 -10.45
C THR A 587 -6.89 18.82 -9.87
N ALA A 588 -5.73 18.16 -9.90
CA ALA A 588 -5.62 16.81 -9.36
C ALA A 588 -5.89 16.81 -7.85
N GLY A 589 -6.77 15.90 -7.39
CA GLY A 589 -7.14 15.75 -5.99
C GLY A 589 -6.77 14.36 -5.45
N ASN A 590 -6.47 14.28 -4.15
CA ASN A 590 -5.96 13.06 -3.54
C ASN A 590 -7.08 12.30 -2.81
N GLY A 591 -7.30 11.03 -3.14
CA GLY A 591 -8.18 10.13 -2.39
C GLY A 591 -9.56 10.73 -2.09
N PRO A 592 -9.99 10.89 -0.82
CA PRO A 592 -11.26 11.52 -0.46
C PRO A 592 -11.32 13.03 -0.77
N CYS A 593 -10.18 13.69 -0.90
CA CYS A 593 -10.05 15.12 -1.19
C CYS A 593 -10.15 15.48 -2.67
N GLN A 594 -10.84 14.68 -3.48
CA GLN A 594 -11.15 15.08 -4.85
C GLN A 594 -12.35 16.02 -4.87
N ALA A 595 -12.26 17.08 -5.65
CA ALA A 595 -13.42 17.91 -5.93
C ALA A 595 -14.45 17.15 -6.77
N THR A 596 -15.72 17.36 -6.44
CA THR A 596 -16.88 16.85 -7.17
C THR A 596 -17.71 18.04 -7.63
N ILE A 597 -18.06 18.06 -8.92
CA ILE A 597 -19.07 19.00 -9.43
C ILE A 597 -20.40 18.28 -9.30
N ASN A 598 -21.21 18.69 -8.32
CA ASN A 598 -22.54 18.12 -8.10
C ASN A 598 -23.51 18.62 -9.17
N ASN A 599 -23.47 19.93 -9.43
CA ASN A 599 -24.37 20.59 -10.34
C ASN A 599 -23.76 21.88 -10.92
N VAL A 600 -24.21 22.25 -12.12
CA VAL A 600 -23.94 23.55 -12.73
C VAL A 600 -25.25 24.01 -13.36
N ASP A 601 -25.81 25.12 -12.90
CA ASP A 601 -26.97 25.73 -13.57
C ASP A 601 -26.47 26.82 -14.52
N ILE A 602 -27.02 26.85 -15.73
CA ILE A 602 -26.65 27.83 -16.76
C ILE A 602 -27.91 28.52 -17.26
N GLY A 603 -27.96 29.84 -17.12
CA GLY A 603 -28.97 30.68 -17.79
C GLY A 603 -28.30 31.63 -18.79
N TYR A 604 -29.03 32.12 -19.79
CA TYR A 604 -28.47 33.07 -20.74
C TYR A 604 -29.51 34.03 -21.31
N GLU A 605 -29.04 35.19 -21.71
CA GLU A 605 -29.79 36.17 -22.49
C GLU A 605 -29.20 36.30 -23.90
N SER A 606 -30.08 36.40 -24.89
CA SER A 606 -29.71 36.56 -26.29
C SER A 606 -30.49 37.68 -26.97
N GLY A 607 -29.84 38.36 -27.91
CA GLY A 607 -30.46 39.39 -28.72
C GLY A 607 -30.08 39.25 -30.20
N PRO A 608 -30.73 40.01 -31.09
CA PRO A 608 -30.38 40.00 -32.51
C PRO A 608 -28.91 40.38 -32.70
N VAL A 609 -28.26 39.74 -33.68
CA VAL A 609 -26.94 40.17 -34.15
C VAL A 609 -27.13 41.53 -34.83
N ASN A 610 -26.96 42.62 -34.08
CA ASN A 610 -26.97 43.95 -34.66
C ASN A 610 -25.83 44.05 -35.70
N PRO A 611 -26.09 44.51 -36.94
CA PRO A 611 -25.05 44.67 -37.96
C PRO A 611 -23.89 45.56 -37.49
#